data_AF-A0A1B8P6L6-F1
#
_entry.id   AF-A0A1B8P6L6-F1
#
_cell.length_a   1.000
_cell.length_b   1.000
_cell.length_c   1.000
_cell.angle_alpha   90.00
_cell.angle_beta   90.00
_cell.angle_gamma   90.00
#
_symmetry.space_group_name_H-M   'P 1'
#
loop_
_entity.id
_entity.type
_entity.pdbx_description
1 polymer ?
#
loop_
_entity_poly.entity_id
_entity_poly.type
_entity_poly.pdbx_seq_one_letter_code
_entity_poly.pdbx_strand_id
1 'polypeptide(L)'
;MIHARYLLETPLDPESVAAMMAGEQSAGTFVRVPGETDELRERHGARVQRLTVLGSLIARHWPVPTWSARESRDPGDVPRSRLLIPKTMWA
;
A
#
# COMPACT_ATOMS: atom_id res chain seq x y z
N MET A 1 -8.66 5.48 17.75
CA MET A 1 -8.55 5.24 16.29
C MET A 1 -7.77 6.39 15.69
N ILE A 2 -6.65 6.12 15.01
CA ILE A 2 -5.81 7.13 14.37
C ILE A 2 -5.96 6.97 12.85
N HIS A 3 -5.88 8.06 12.09
CA HIS A 3 -5.87 7.99 10.63
C HIS A 3 -4.49 8.36 10.10
N ALA A 4 -3.92 7.50 9.27
CA ALA A 4 -2.67 7.76 8.59
C ALA A 4 -2.95 8.13 7.12
N ARG A 5 -2.39 9.27 6.70
CA ARG A 5 -2.48 9.74 5.31
C ARG A 5 -1.14 9.49 4.64
N TYR A 6 -1.17 8.74 3.55
CA TYR A 6 0.02 8.46 2.77
C TYR A 6 -0.06 9.12 1.41
N LEU A 7 1.14 9.39 0.91
CA LEU A 7 1.38 9.64 -0.48
C LEU A 7 2.10 8.42 -1.03
N LEU A 8 1.43 7.73 -1.95
CA LEU A 8 1.91 6.52 -2.58
C LEU A 8 2.40 6.85 -3.99
N GLU A 9 3.62 6.48 -4.30
CA GLU A 9 4.18 6.47 -5.65
C GLU A 9 4.56 5.04 -5.97
N THR A 10 3.93 4.44 -6.97
CA THR A 10 4.19 3.05 -7.34
C THR A 10 3.94 2.81 -8.82
N PRO A 11 4.82 2.07 -9.52
CA PRO A 11 4.57 1.66 -10.91
C PRO A 11 3.54 0.52 -11.00
N LEU A 12 3.18 -0.08 -9.86
CA LEU A 12 2.19 -1.14 -9.74
C LEU A 12 0.78 -0.56 -9.66
N ASP A 13 -0.23 -1.43 -9.67
CA ASP A 13 -1.61 -1.02 -9.40
C ASP A 13 -1.75 -0.39 -7.99
N PRO A 14 -2.19 0.89 -7.88
CA PRO A 14 -2.28 1.57 -6.60
C PRO A 14 -3.25 0.92 -5.61
N GLU A 15 -4.32 0.27 -6.09
CA GLU A 15 -5.28 -0.44 -5.23
C GLU A 15 -4.62 -1.63 -4.55
N SER A 16 -3.93 -2.46 -5.33
CA SER A 16 -3.19 -3.62 -4.84
C SER A 16 -2.12 -3.23 -3.81
N VAL A 17 -1.35 -2.17 -4.08
CA VAL A 17 -0.31 -1.70 -3.14
C VAL A 17 -0.92 -1.11 -1.88
N ALA A 18 -2.01 -0.33 -1.99
CA ALA A 18 -2.69 0.23 -0.84
C ALA A 18 -3.27 -0.86 0.08
N ALA A 19 -3.84 -1.93 -0.49
CA ALA A 19 -4.34 -3.08 0.26
C ALA A 19 -3.22 -3.79 1.03
N MET A 20 -2.06 -4.00 0.39
CA MET A 20 -0.87 -4.56 1.04
C MET A 20 -0.39 -3.69 2.21
N MET A 21 -0.25 -2.37 1.99
CA MET A 21 0.13 -1.42 3.04
C MET A 21 -0.84 -1.43 4.23
N ALA A 22 -2.14 -1.56 3.98
CA ALA A 22 -3.14 -1.63 5.03
C ALA A 22 -3.03 -2.94 5.84
N GLY A 23 -2.84 -4.07 5.16
CA GLY A 23 -2.63 -5.37 5.80
C GLY A 23 -1.47 -5.35 6.79
N GLU A 24 -0.29 -4.91 6.36
CA GLU A 24 0.92 -4.84 7.19
C GLU A 24 0.79 -3.96 8.44
N GLN A 25 -0.05 -2.92 8.36
CA GLN A 25 -0.15 -1.94 9.44
C GLN A 25 -0.99 -2.38 10.63
N SER A 26 -1.60 -3.56 10.59
CA SER A 26 -2.66 -3.96 11.53
C SER A 26 -2.43 -5.30 12.21
N ALA A 27 -2.32 -6.37 11.43
CA ALA A 27 -1.99 -7.72 11.87
C ALA A 27 -0.57 -7.99 11.40
N GLY A 28 0.38 -7.99 12.34
CA GLY A 28 1.80 -8.14 12.03
C GLY A 28 2.04 -9.39 11.17
N THR A 29 3.04 -9.30 10.29
CA THR A 29 3.51 -10.27 9.29
C THR A 29 2.72 -10.39 7.96
N PHE A 30 3.50 -10.38 6.87
CA PHE A 30 3.08 -10.67 5.48
C PHE A 30 2.74 -12.14 5.24
N VAL A 31 3.19 -13.01 6.14
CA VAL A 31 3.11 -14.47 6.03
C VAL A 31 2.11 -14.97 7.05
N ARG A 32 1.23 -15.89 6.61
CA ARG A 32 0.25 -16.55 7.48
C ARG A 32 0.96 -17.25 8.62
N VAL A 33 0.52 -16.98 9.84
CA VAL A 33 0.97 -17.71 11.03
C VAL A 33 0.08 -18.95 11.22
N PRO A 34 0.62 -20.09 11.70
CA PRO A 34 -0.21 -21.25 12.03
C PRO A 34 -1.32 -20.86 13.01
N GLY A 35 -2.57 -21.14 12.67
CA GLY A 35 -3.75 -20.77 13.46
C GLY A 35 -4.40 -19.43 13.08
N GLU A 36 -3.85 -18.69 12.12
CA GLU A 36 -4.48 -17.50 11.56
C GLU A 36 -5.56 -17.86 10.54
N THR A 37 -6.83 -17.67 10.93
CA THR A 37 -7.99 -17.88 10.05
C THR A 37 -8.32 -16.62 9.24
N ASP A 38 -9.02 -16.78 8.12
CA ASP A 38 -9.44 -15.64 7.28
C ASP A 38 -10.39 -14.70 8.04
N GLU A 39 -11.23 -15.23 8.93
CA GLU A 39 -12.15 -14.46 9.76
C GLU A 39 -11.43 -13.63 10.84
N LEU A 40 -10.28 -14.11 11.34
CA LEU A 40 -9.46 -13.34 12.29
C LEU A 40 -8.81 -12.15 11.57
N ARG A 41 -8.27 -12.39 10.38
CA ARG A 41 -7.63 -11.35 9.57
C ARG A 41 -8.64 -10.35 9.01
N GLU A 42 -9.84 -10.80 8.69
CA GLU A 42 -10.90 -9.91 8.24
C GLU A 42 -11.38 -8.95 9.34
N ARG A 43 -11.41 -9.42 10.60
CA ARG A 43 -11.83 -8.63 11.77
C ARG A 43 -10.77 -7.67 12.27
N HIS A 44 -9.49 -8.01 12.17
CA HIS A 44 -8.39 -7.23 12.74
C HIS A 44 -7.50 -6.54 11.69
N GLY A 45 -7.67 -6.86 10.41
CA GLY A 45 -6.96 -6.21 9.32
C GLY A 45 -7.42 -4.77 9.10
N ALA A 46 -6.48 -3.84 8.95
CA ALA A 46 -6.77 -2.49 8.51
C ALA A 46 -7.15 -2.53 7.02
N ARG A 47 -8.13 -1.71 6.67
CA ARG A 47 -8.66 -1.58 5.31
C ARG A 47 -8.40 -0.18 4.81
N VAL A 48 -8.11 -0.02 3.52
CA VAL A 48 -7.99 1.31 2.90
C VAL A 48 -9.35 2.00 2.96
N GLN A 49 -9.43 3.14 3.63
CA GLN A 49 -10.68 3.90 3.75
C GLN A 49 -10.90 4.81 2.55
N ARG A 50 -9.80 5.35 1.99
CA ARG A 50 -9.84 6.18 0.78
C ARG A 50 -8.55 6.02 -0.01
N LEU A 51 -8.71 5.83 -1.32
CA LEU A 51 -7.66 5.92 -2.32
C LEU A 51 -8.07 6.98 -3.34
N THR A 52 -7.15 7.86 -3.71
CA THR A 52 -7.37 8.87 -4.75
C THR A 52 -6.14 8.94 -5.64
N VAL A 53 -6.28 8.53 -6.89
CA VAL A 53 -5.22 8.67 -7.90
C VAL A 53 -5.13 10.15 -8.29
N LEU A 54 -3.93 10.71 -8.20
CA LEU A 54 -3.64 12.14 -8.39
C LEU A 54 -3.06 12.46 -9.77
N GLY A 55 -2.89 11.44 -10.63
CA GLY A 55 -2.12 11.52 -11.88
C GLY A 55 -0.71 10.99 -11.70
N SER A 56 0.08 11.03 -12.77
CA SER A 56 1.43 10.47 -12.80
C SER A 56 2.49 11.57 -12.85
N LEU A 57 3.66 11.29 -12.27
CA LEU A 57 4.83 12.15 -12.40
C LEU A 57 5.73 11.61 -13.49
N ILE A 58 6.23 12.51 -14.36
CA ILE A 58 7.42 12.21 -15.16
C ILE A 58 8.55 11.97 -14.15
N ALA A 59 9.00 10.72 -14.04
CA ALA A 59 10.03 10.29 -13.10
C ALA A 59 11.36 11.02 -13.35
N ARG A 60 11.50 12.23 -12.82
CA ARG A 60 12.73 13.04 -12.91
C ARG A 60 13.51 13.12 -11.60
N HIS A 61 13.07 12.47 -10.50
CA HIS A 61 13.85 12.51 -9.26
C HIS A 61 13.86 11.19 -8.46
N TRP A 62 15.04 10.90 -7.89
CA TRP A 62 15.41 9.94 -6.81
C TRP A 62 15.02 8.46 -7.04
N PRO A 63 15.91 7.49 -6.72
CA PRO A 63 16.18 6.35 -7.59
C PRO A 63 14.89 5.60 -7.90
N VAL A 64 14.61 5.47 -9.20
CA VAL A 64 13.65 4.50 -9.69
C VAL A 64 14.11 3.15 -9.15
N PRO A 65 13.32 2.49 -8.31
CA PRO A 65 13.77 1.26 -7.69
C PRO A 65 13.97 0.16 -8.73
N THR A 66 15.06 -0.58 -8.64
CA THR A 66 15.47 -1.56 -9.67
C THR A 66 14.47 -2.71 -9.90
N TRP A 67 13.46 -2.89 -9.03
CA TRP A 67 12.39 -3.86 -9.29
C TRP A 67 11.50 -3.44 -10.47
N SER A 68 11.29 -2.14 -10.71
CA SER A 68 10.49 -1.68 -11.86
C SER A 68 11.16 -2.01 -13.20
N ALA A 69 12.50 -2.08 -13.20
CA ALA A 69 13.28 -2.47 -14.37
C ALA A 69 13.09 -3.95 -14.76
N ARG A 70 12.70 -4.82 -13.82
CA ARG A 70 12.43 -6.25 -14.11
C ARG A 70 11.11 -6.46 -14.85
N GLU A 71 10.15 -5.55 -14.71
CA GLU A 71 8.83 -5.63 -15.34
C GLU A 71 8.73 -4.93 -16.70
N SER A 72 9.86 -4.48 -17.28
CA SER A 72 9.92 -3.90 -18.63
C SER A 72 8.92 -2.76 -18.88
N ARG A 73 8.60 -1.96 -17.84
CA ARG A 73 7.99 -0.65 -18.03
C ARG A 73 9.08 0.40 -17.98
N ASP A 74 9.15 1.23 -19.02
CA ASP A 74 9.84 2.53 -18.98
C ASP A 74 9.53 3.19 -17.61
N PRO A 75 10.52 3.74 -16.86
CA PRO A 75 10.25 4.51 -15.65
C PRO A 75 9.26 5.67 -15.86
N GLY A 76 8.90 5.97 -17.11
CA GLY A 76 7.76 6.76 -17.53
C GLY A 76 6.51 6.58 -16.65
N ASP A 77 5.99 7.75 -16.26
CA ASP A 77 4.77 7.97 -15.49
C ASP A 77 4.50 6.98 -14.36
N VAL A 78 5.04 7.28 -13.17
CA VAL A 78 4.68 6.59 -11.94
C VAL A 78 3.41 7.22 -11.37
N PRO A 79 2.27 6.50 -11.30
CA PRO A 79 1.06 7.03 -10.68
C PRO A 79 1.29 7.41 -9.23
N ARG A 80 0.82 8.60 -8.86
CA ARG A 80 0.82 9.11 -7.50
C ARG A 80 -0.59 9.02 -6.96
N SER A 81 -0.72 8.51 -5.74
CA SER A 81 -2.01 8.30 -5.09
C SER A 81 -1.99 8.82 -3.66
N ARG A 82 -3.11 9.36 -3.21
CA ARG A 82 -3.32 9.69 -1.79
C ARG A 82 -4.11 8.59 -1.14
N LEU A 83 -3.60 8.08 -0.02
CA LEU A 83 -4.24 7.03 0.77
C LEU A 83 -4.67 7.56 2.13
N LEU A 84 -5.76 7.02 2.65
CA LEU A 84 -6.18 7.14 4.03
C LEU A 84 -6.37 5.74 4.59
N ILE A 85 -5.54 5.36 5.56
CA ILE A 85 -5.60 4.07 6.24
C ILE A 85 -5.91 4.35 7.72
N PRO A 86 -7.04 3.84 8.24
CA PRO A 86 -7.33 3.88 9.67
C PRO A 86 -6.45 2.86 10.39
N LYS A 87 -5.84 3.29 11.49
CA LYS A 87 -5.03 2.47 12.38
C LYS A 87 -5.69 2.40 13.74
N THR A 88 -5.97 1.19 14.18
CA THR A 88 -6.32 0.92 15.57
C THR A 88 -5.01 0.73 16.33
N MET A 89 -4.68 1.65 17.21
CA MET A 89 -3.59 1.47 18.17
C MET A 89 -4.16 0.59 19.27
N TRP A 90 -3.64 -0.63 19.43
CA TRP A 90 -4.00 -1.48 20.56
C TRP A 90 -3.57 -0.74 21.85
N ALA A 91 -4.50 -0.61 22.79
CA ALA A 91 -4.20 -0.18 24.16
C ALA A 91 -3.68 -1.37 24.96
#